data_AF-A0A7X8I092-F1
#
_entry.id   AF-A0A7X8I092-F1
#
_cell.length_a   1.000
_cell.length_b   1.000
_cell.length_c   1.000
_cell.angle_alpha   90.00
_cell.angle_beta   90.00
_cell.angle_gamma   90.00
#
_symmetry.space_group_name_H-M   'P 1'
#
loop_
_entity.id
_entity.type
_entity.pdbx_description
1 polymer ?
#
loop_
_entity_poly.entity_id
_entity_poly.type
_entity_poly.pdbx_seq_one_letter_code
_entity_poly.pdbx_strand_id
1 'polypeptide(L)'
;MKKKSLAMLLSLSLILVLLFTACGESSEEKTGGDDTATNVFEFEPNVFEYLDAALMEDTDEELVLVTTWNFTNNEEEATSSLFLWYYELFQADEKLEDSAVIFINDDYDTLGDFEFKNVEAGETGKFISVIN
;
A
#
# COMPACT_ATOMS: atom_id res chain seq x y z
N MET A 1 -44.97 3.73 9.21
CA MET A 1 -44.07 4.17 10.32
C MET A 1 -43.49 2.97 11.04
N LYS A 2 -42.23 2.63 10.79
CA LYS A 2 -41.35 1.91 11.73
C LYS A 2 -39.94 2.50 11.57
N LYS A 3 -39.75 3.68 12.17
CA LYS A 3 -38.44 4.35 12.30
C LYS A 3 -37.68 3.68 13.44
N LYS A 4 -36.91 2.63 13.16
CA LYS A 4 -35.92 2.06 14.09
C LYS A 4 -34.85 1.30 13.30
N SER A 5 -33.81 2.01 12.86
CA SER A 5 -32.42 1.52 12.78
C SER A 5 -31.60 2.50 11.95
N LEU A 6 -31.29 3.67 12.50
CA LEU A 6 -30.28 4.58 11.91
C LEU A 6 -29.35 5.15 13.01
N ALA A 7 -29.52 4.73 14.26
CA ALA A 7 -28.74 5.22 15.39
C ALA A 7 -27.61 4.27 15.82
N MET A 8 -27.43 3.12 15.14
CA MET A 8 -26.42 2.12 15.52
C MET A 8 -25.20 2.08 14.58
N LEU A 9 -25.28 2.72 13.40
CA LEU A 9 -24.15 2.83 12.46
C LEU A 9 -23.32 4.12 12.66
N LEU A 10 -23.83 5.10 13.40
CA LEU A 10 -23.11 6.35 13.69
C LEU A 10 -22.22 6.29 14.94
N SER A 11 -22.19 5.18 15.68
CA SER A 11 -21.42 5.07 16.93
C SER A 11 -20.06 4.40 16.79
N LEU A 12 -19.67 3.93 15.59
CA LEU A 12 -18.39 3.24 15.39
C LEU A 12 -17.27 4.16 14.85
N SER A 13 -17.62 5.31 14.27
CA SER A 13 -16.64 6.24 13.66
C SER A 13 -15.98 7.22 14.64
N LEU A 14 -16.31 7.19 15.93
CA LEU A 14 -15.85 8.19 16.90
C LEU A 14 -14.76 7.72 17.88
N ILE A 15 -14.23 6.49 17.72
CA ILE A 15 -13.24 5.93 18.66
C ILE A 15 -11.80 6.01 18.13
N LEU A 16 -11.57 6.29 16.83
CA LEU A 16 -10.21 6.25 16.26
C LEU A 16 -9.37 7.54 16.37
N VAL A 17 -9.87 8.62 16.99
CA VAL A 17 -9.20 9.95 16.93
C VAL A 17 -8.56 10.38 18.27
N LEU A 18 -8.29 9.46 19.21
CA LEU A 18 -7.76 9.82 20.55
C LEU A 18 -6.39 9.26 20.93
N LEU A 19 -5.60 8.69 20.01
CA LEU A 19 -4.25 8.20 20.35
C LEU A 19 -3.09 9.15 20.03
N PHE A 20 -3.35 10.36 19.55
CA PHE A 20 -2.29 11.37 19.33
C PHE A 20 -2.30 12.47 20.39
N THR A 21 -1.89 12.17 21.63
CA THR A 21 -1.23 13.15 22.51
C THR A 21 -0.21 12.49 23.46
N ALA A 22 1.06 12.66 23.12
CA ALA A 22 2.25 12.80 23.96
C ALA A 22 2.31 12.14 25.36
N CYS A 23 3.27 11.22 25.53
CA CYS A 23 4.02 11.09 26.78
C CYS A 23 5.46 10.71 26.43
N GLY A 24 6.39 11.64 26.58
CA GLY A 24 7.80 11.31 26.76
C GLY A 24 8.04 11.01 28.23
N GLU A 25 8.62 9.85 28.55
CA GLU A 25 9.84 9.70 29.35
C GLU A 25 10.26 8.22 29.31
N SER A 26 11.56 7.99 29.36
CA SER A 26 12.29 6.75 29.06
C SER A 26 11.84 5.52 29.86
N SER A 27 11.57 4.43 29.15
CA SER A 27 11.82 3.07 29.62
C SER A 27 12.35 2.24 28.45
N GLU A 28 13.66 1.94 28.51
CA GLU A 28 14.28 0.89 27.71
C GLU A 28 13.59 -0.44 28.02
N GLU A 29 12.64 -0.82 27.19
CA GLU A 29 12.18 -2.20 27.10
C GLU A 29 12.91 -2.83 25.90
N LYS A 30 13.99 -3.55 26.20
CA LYS A 30 14.64 -4.44 25.24
C LYS A 30 13.76 -5.65 24.98
N THR A 31 12.83 -5.50 24.06
CA THR A 31 12.29 -6.66 23.33
C THR A 31 13.32 -7.03 22.26
N GLY A 32 13.98 -8.17 22.47
CA GLY A 32 14.89 -8.76 21.51
C GLY A 32 14.15 -9.13 20.23
N GLY A 33 14.49 -8.39 19.17
CA GLY A 33 14.12 -8.59 17.79
C GLY A 33 14.85 -7.51 17.01
N ASP A 34 16.12 -7.75 16.72
CA ASP A 34 16.90 -6.92 15.79
C ASP A 34 16.42 -7.25 14.37
N ASP A 35 15.21 -6.79 14.04
CA ASP A 35 14.68 -6.74 12.68
C ASP A 35 14.26 -5.29 12.48
N THR A 36 15.21 -4.46 12.09
CA THR A 36 14.88 -3.18 11.47
C THR A 36 14.18 -3.52 10.16
N ALA A 37 12.84 -3.58 10.17
CA ALA A 37 12.05 -3.74 8.96
C ALA A 37 12.53 -2.70 7.94
N THR A 38 13.22 -3.17 6.90
CA THR A 38 13.69 -2.30 5.83
C THR A 38 12.52 -2.06 4.88
N ASN A 39 12.25 -0.79 4.60
CA ASN A 39 11.32 -0.41 3.54
C ASN A 39 12.01 -0.41 2.17
N VAL A 40 13.31 -0.69 2.10
CA VAL A 40 14.10 -0.71 0.87
C VAL A 40 14.52 -2.14 0.55
N PHE A 41 14.27 -2.54 -0.69
CA PHE A 41 14.55 -3.85 -1.25
C PHE A 41 15.43 -3.69 -2.49
N GLU A 42 16.64 -4.24 -2.43
CA GLU A 42 17.59 -4.19 -3.53
C GLU A 42 17.42 -5.44 -4.40
N PHE A 43 17.04 -5.23 -5.67
CA PHE A 43 16.91 -6.24 -6.70
C PHE A 43 17.86 -5.88 -7.83
N GLU A 44 19.15 -6.21 -7.64
CA GLU A 44 20.23 -5.69 -8.48
C GLU A 44 19.94 -5.78 -9.99
N PRO A 45 20.12 -4.66 -10.74
CA PRO A 45 20.68 -3.39 -10.29
C PRO A 45 19.66 -2.45 -9.61
N ASN A 46 18.39 -2.79 -9.62
CA ASN A 46 17.28 -1.91 -9.28
C ASN A 46 16.97 -1.85 -7.77
N VAL A 47 16.27 -0.80 -7.36
CA VAL A 47 15.86 -0.61 -5.95
C VAL A 47 14.37 -0.34 -5.87
N PHE A 48 13.70 -1.04 -4.96
CA PHE A 48 12.29 -0.89 -4.63
C PHE A 48 12.16 -0.37 -3.22
N GLU A 49 11.37 0.70 -3.02
CA GLU A 49 11.12 1.27 -1.71
C GLU A 49 9.62 1.29 -1.43
N TYR A 50 9.19 0.60 -0.39
CA TYR A 50 7.85 0.66 0.16
C TYR A 50 7.62 2.03 0.81
N LEU A 51 6.57 2.73 0.40
CA LEU A 51 6.26 4.05 0.93
C LEU A 51 5.12 4.01 1.94
N ASP A 52 3.97 3.48 1.55
CA ASP A 52 2.77 3.49 2.37
C ASP A 52 1.73 2.49 1.85
N ALA A 53 0.71 2.22 2.67
CA ALA A 53 -0.49 1.50 2.26
C ALA A 53 -1.76 2.15 2.80
N ALA A 54 -2.82 2.11 2.01
CA ALA A 54 -4.13 2.64 2.35
C ALA A 54 -5.22 1.64 2.00
N LEU A 55 -6.32 1.67 2.74
CA LEU A 55 -7.54 0.96 2.38
C LEU A 55 -8.40 1.86 1.51
N MET A 56 -8.86 1.36 0.36
CA MET A 56 -9.73 2.07 -0.57
C MET A 56 -10.92 1.19 -0.97
N GLU A 57 -12.00 1.79 -1.43
CA GLU A 57 -13.11 1.05 -2.06
C GLU A 57 -12.78 0.87 -3.56
N ASP A 58 -12.94 -0.34 -4.08
CA ASP A 58 -12.81 -0.63 -5.50
C ASP A 58 -14.11 -0.31 -6.27
N THR A 59 -14.15 -0.70 -7.54
CA THR A 59 -15.32 -0.44 -8.40
C THR A 59 -16.59 -1.18 -7.98
N ASP A 60 -16.47 -2.25 -7.21
CA ASP A 60 -17.57 -3.06 -6.69
C ASP A 60 -17.94 -2.67 -5.24
N GLU A 61 -17.41 -1.54 -4.74
CA GLU A 61 -17.56 -1.05 -3.36
C GLU A 61 -16.94 -2.02 -2.32
N GLU A 62 -16.00 -2.87 -2.74
CA GLU A 62 -15.25 -3.76 -1.86
C GLU A 62 -13.98 -3.08 -1.33
N LEU A 63 -13.64 -3.38 -0.07
CA LEU A 63 -12.49 -2.77 0.59
C LEU A 63 -11.21 -3.49 0.16
N VAL A 64 -10.29 -2.75 -0.45
CA VAL A 64 -9.03 -3.27 -1.00
C VAL A 64 -7.84 -2.55 -0.40
N LEU A 65 -6.71 -3.25 -0.33
CA LEU A 65 -5.43 -2.69 0.09
C LEU A 65 -4.70 -2.12 -1.12
N VAL A 66 -4.35 -0.84 -1.04
CA VAL A 66 -3.56 -0.13 -2.03
C VAL A 66 -2.19 0.14 -1.46
N THR A 67 -1.13 -0.32 -2.12
CA THR A 67 0.25 -0.08 -1.68
C THR A 67 0.98 0.81 -2.66
N THR A 68 1.83 1.70 -2.14
CA THR A 68 2.58 2.68 -2.95
C THR A 68 4.07 2.44 -2.79
N TRP A 69 4.78 2.45 -3.91
CA TRP A 69 6.20 2.14 -3.97
C TRP A 69 6.95 3.13 -4.86
N ASN A 70 8.25 3.29 -4.57
CA ASN A 70 9.20 3.82 -5.54
C ASN A 70 9.94 2.66 -6.20
N PHE A 71 10.14 2.76 -7.52
CA PHE A 71 11.02 1.91 -8.31
C PHE A 71 12.13 2.78 -8.90
N THR A 72 13.38 2.51 -8.52
CA THR A 72 14.56 3.16 -9.10
C THR A 72 15.19 2.24 -10.12
N ASN A 73 15.15 2.65 -11.39
CA ASN A 73 15.74 1.91 -12.49
C ASN A 73 17.24 2.25 -12.59
N ASN A 74 18.10 1.29 -12.28
CA ASN A 74 19.55 1.42 -12.44
C ASN A 74 20.09 0.57 -13.60
N GLU A 75 19.21 0.06 -14.46
CA GLU A 75 19.62 -0.53 -15.74
C GLU A 75 20.10 0.55 -16.73
N GLU A 76 20.68 0.12 -17.85
CA GLU A 76 21.16 1.03 -18.89
C GLU A 76 20.03 1.59 -19.78
N GLU A 77 18.91 0.87 -19.86
CA GLU A 77 17.75 1.22 -20.69
C GLU A 77 16.51 1.49 -19.83
N ALA A 78 15.52 2.19 -20.41
CA ALA A 78 14.25 2.42 -19.75
C ALA A 78 13.47 1.10 -19.59
N THR A 79 12.96 0.84 -18.39
CA THR A 79 12.23 -0.41 -18.08
C THR A 79 11.09 -0.15 -17.10
N SER A 80 10.15 -1.09 -16.99
CA SER A 80 9.01 -1.04 -16.08
C SER A 80 9.23 -1.98 -14.90
N SER A 81 8.62 -1.67 -13.75
CA SER A 81 8.69 -2.52 -12.56
C SER A 81 7.94 -3.86 -12.72
N LEU A 82 6.97 -3.95 -13.65
CA LEU A 82 5.96 -5.02 -13.73
C LEU A 82 6.52 -6.45 -13.68
N PHE A 83 7.69 -6.70 -14.28
CA PHE A 83 8.28 -8.05 -14.36
C PHE A 83 9.56 -8.22 -13.54
N LEU A 84 9.95 -7.21 -12.78
CA LEU A 84 11.22 -7.19 -12.05
C LEU A 84 11.10 -7.67 -10.61
N TRP A 85 9.88 -7.75 -10.09
CA TRP A 85 9.62 -8.06 -8.70
C TRP A 85 8.27 -8.78 -8.55
N TYR A 86 8.14 -9.53 -7.46
CA TYR A 86 6.89 -10.16 -7.03
C TYR A 86 6.87 -10.17 -5.51
N TYR A 87 5.69 -10.02 -4.93
CA TYR A 87 5.49 -10.08 -3.49
C TYR A 87 4.17 -10.78 -3.20
N GLU A 88 4.05 -11.32 -1.98
CA GLU A 88 2.82 -11.91 -1.47
C GLU A 88 2.46 -11.17 -0.19
N LEU A 89 1.21 -10.76 -0.07
CA LEU A 89 0.69 -10.20 1.18
C LEU A 89 -0.17 -11.22 1.91
N PHE A 90 -0.01 -11.24 3.22
CA PHE A 90 -0.77 -12.11 4.11
C PHE A 90 -1.48 -11.26 5.17
N GLN A 91 -2.75 -11.55 5.40
CA GLN A 91 -3.47 -11.09 6.58
C GLN A 91 -3.64 -12.27 7.53
N ALA A 92 -2.97 -12.21 8.68
CA ALA A 92 -2.76 -13.38 9.53
C ALA A 92 -2.15 -14.54 8.74
N ASP A 93 -2.85 -15.67 8.62
CA ASP A 93 -2.38 -16.87 7.90
C ASP A 93 -2.99 -17.01 6.49
N GLU A 94 -3.78 -16.02 6.04
CA GLU A 94 -4.45 -16.02 4.74
C GLU A 94 -3.71 -15.13 3.75
N LYS A 95 -3.40 -15.68 2.57
CA LYS A 95 -2.80 -14.93 1.47
C LYS A 95 -3.89 -14.05 0.84
N LEU A 96 -3.62 -12.76 0.70
CA LEU A 96 -4.48 -11.83 -0.02
C LEU A 96 -4.39 -12.09 -1.53
N GLU A 97 -5.50 -11.93 -2.24
CA GLU A 97 -5.56 -12.18 -3.68
C GLU A 97 -5.16 -10.93 -4.47
N ASP A 98 -4.25 -11.12 -5.42
CA ASP A 98 -3.90 -10.08 -6.38
C ASP A 98 -5.05 -9.96 -7.39
N SER A 99 -5.97 -9.00 -7.22
CA SER A 99 -6.73 -8.37 -8.30
C SER A 99 -7.88 -7.52 -7.76
N ALA A 100 -7.67 -6.21 -7.72
CA ALA A 100 -8.76 -5.27 -7.73
C ALA A 100 -8.45 -4.12 -8.68
N VAL A 101 -9.50 -3.52 -9.25
CA VAL A 101 -9.37 -2.42 -10.21
C VAL A 101 -9.89 -1.16 -9.57
N ILE A 102 -9.05 -0.13 -9.52
CA ILE A 102 -9.44 1.22 -9.11
C ILE A 102 -9.17 2.15 -10.29
N PHE A 103 -10.22 2.80 -10.80
CA PHE A 103 -10.09 3.85 -11.80
C PHE A 103 -9.61 5.14 -11.14
N ILE A 104 -8.65 5.81 -11.78
CA ILE A 104 -8.08 7.07 -11.25
C ILE A 104 -9.08 8.23 -11.50
N ASN A 105 -9.86 8.14 -12.57
CA ASN A 105 -10.79 9.16 -13.06
C ASN A 105 -11.94 8.50 -13.88
N ASP A 106 -12.81 9.30 -14.53
CA ASP A 106 -13.79 8.81 -15.52
C ASP A 106 -13.15 8.23 -16.80
N ASP A 107 -11.81 8.24 -16.89
CA ASP A 107 -11.02 7.64 -17.96
C ASP A 107 -10.78 6.15 -17.69
N TYR A 108 -10.41 5.38 -18.72
CA TYR A 108 -10.10 3.95 -18.58
C TYR A 108 -8.76 3.66 -17.88
N ASP A 109 -8.09 4.68 -17.35
CA ASP A 109 -6.82 4.56 -16.64
C ASP A 109 -7.02 4.01 -15.22
N THR A 110 -6.24 3.00 -14.87
CA THR A 110 -6.31 2.32 -13.57
C THR A 110 -5.08 2.59 -12.71
N LEU A 111 -5.20 2.47 -11.38
CA LEU A 111 -4.04 2.58 -10.48
C LEU A 111 -2.93 1.57 -10.81
N GLY A 112 -3.28 0.40 -11.36
CA GLY A 112 -2.31 -0.61 -11.80
C GLY A 112 -1.52 -0.19 -13.05
N ASP A 113 -2.00 0.77 -13.84
CA ASP A 113 -1.34 1.19 -15.08
C ASP A 113 0.04 1.82 -14.82
N PHE A 114 0.30 2.28 -13.59
CA PHE A 114 1.61 2.80 -13.22
C PHE A 114 2.72 1.74 -13.26
N GLU A 115 2.40 0.46 -13.03
CA GLU A 115 3.38 -0.62 -13.14
C GLU A 115 3.85 -0.82 -14.58
N PHE A 116 3.03 -0.48 -15.58
CA PHE A 116 3.36 -0.61 -17.00
C PHE A 116 4.19 0.55 -17.56
N LYS A 117 4.39 1.62 -16.80
CA LYS A 117 5.15 2.80 -17.25
C LYS A 117 6.64 2.52 -17.16
N ASN A 118 7.35 2.74 -18.26
CA ASN A 118 8.80 2.71 -18.25
C ASN A 118 9.35 3.88 -17.42
N VAL A 119 10.37 3.58 -16.62
CA VAL A 119 11.21 4.51 -15.89
C VAL A 119 12.55 4.57 -16.60
N GLU A 120 13.01 5.77 -16.94
CA GLU A 120 14.30 5.97 -17.60
C GLU A 120 15.47 5.53 -16.71
N ALA A 121 16.60 5.21 -17.34
CA ALA A 121 17.82 4.81 -16.63
C ALA A 121 18.28 5.90 -15.65
N GLY A 122 18.50 5.52 -14.38
CA GLY A 122 18.89 6.40 -13.29
C GLY A 122 17.75 7.19 -12.65
N GLU A 123 16.51 7.01 -13.10
CA GLU A 123 15.34 7.71 -12.57
C GLU A 123 14.54 6.84 -11.59
N THR A 124 13.74 7.50 -10.75
CA THR A 124 12.80 6.85 -9.84
C THR A 124 11.36 7.11 -10.28
N GLY A 125 10.62 6.04 -10.58
CA GLY A 125 9.19 6.07 -10.82
C GLY A 125 8.39 5.68 -9.58
N LYS A 126 7.10 6.04 -9.57
CA LYS A 126 6.13 5.52 -8.60
C LYS A 126 5.24 4.50 -9.26
N PHE A 127 4.98 3.41 -8.56
CA PHE A 127 3.94 2.47 -8.95
C PHE A 127 3.05 2.13 -7.76
N ILE A 128 1.84 1.66 -8.09
CA ILE A 128 0.77 1.40 -7.14
C ILE A 128 0.23 0.01 -7.46
N SER A 129 0.00 -0.77 -6.43
CA SER A 129 -0.68 -2.06 -6.54
C SER A 129 -1.96 -2.06 -5.73
N VAL A 130 -2.92 -2.87 -6.17
CA VAL A 130 -4.25 -2.98 -5.57
C VAL A 130 -4.54 -4.47 -5.32
N ILE A 131 -4.89 -4.80 -4.08
CA ILE A 131 -4.88 -6.16 -3.54
C ILE A 131 -6.18 -6.37 -2.75
N ASN A 132 -6.84 -7.51 -2.95
CA ASN A 132 -8.11 -7.86 -2.29
C ASN A 132 -7.87 -8.87 -1.16
#